data_AF-A0A2I3H2W5-F1
#
_entry.id   AF-A0A2I3H2W5-F1
#
_cell.length_a   1.000
_cell.length_b   1.000
_cell.length_c   1.000
_cell.angle_alpha   90.00
_cell.angle_beta   90.00
_cell.angle_gamma   90.00
#
_symmetry.space_group_name_H-M   'P 1'
#
loop_
_entity.id
_entity.type
_entity.pdbx_description
1 polymer ?
#
loop_
_entity_poly.entity_id
_entity_poly.type
_entity_poly.pdbx_seq_one_letter_code
_entity_poly.pdbx_strand_id
1 'polypeptide(L)'
;MEDELFCSGVLVHPQWVLSAAHCFQNSYTIGLGLHSLEADREPGSQMVEASHSVQHPEYNRPLLANDLMLIKLDESVSESDTIRNISIASQCPTAGNSCLVSGWGLLANG
;
A
#
# COMPACT_ATOMS: atom_id res chain seq x y z
N MET A 1 18.18 -2.54 -11.24
CA MET A 1 16.82 -2.25 -11.71
C MET A 1 16.10 -1.71 -10.49
N GLU A 2 15.98 -0.39 -10.40
CA GLU A 2 15.46 0.29 -9.20
C GLU A 2 13.99 0.72 -9.35
N ASP A 3 13.34 0.38 -10.48
CA ASP A 3 11.99 0.86 -10.84
C ASP A 3 10.96 -0.27 -11.02
N GLU A 4 11.10 -1.41 -10.31
CA GLU A 4 10.15 -2.53 -10.42
C GLU A 4 9.18 -2.58 -9.22
N LEU A 5 7.89 -2.72 -9.51
CA LEU A 5 6.87 -2.92 -8.49
C LEU A 5 7.04 -4.29 -7.83
N PHE A 6 7.22 -4.32 -6.51
CA PHE A 6 7.29 -5.56 -5.73
C PHE A 6 6.06 -5.81 -4.84
N CYS A 7 5.42 -4.75 -4.34
CA CYS A 7 4.23 -4.80 -3.48
C CYS A 7 3.35 -3.56 -3.68
N SER A 8 2.10 -3.66 -3.23
CA SER A 8 1.18 -2.52 -3.12
C SER A 8 0.87 -2.20 -1.65
N GLY A 9 0.25 -1.04 -1.42
CA GLY A 9 -0.24 -0.61 -0.12
C GLY A 9 -1.52 0.21 -0.25
N VAL A 10 -2.10 0.56 0.89
CA VAL A 10 -3.34 1.32 0.99
C VAL A 10 -3.10 2.56 1.83
N LEU A 11 -3.35 3.75 1.28
CA LEU A 11 -3.31 4.98 2.06
C LEU A 11 -4.50 4.98 3.05
N VAL A 12 -4.21 4.92 4.34
CA VAL A 12 -5.24 4.89 5.42
C VAL A 12 -5.27 6.19 6.23
N HIS A 13 -4.28 7.05 6.01
CA HIS A 13 -4.17 8.41 6.55
C HIS A 13 -3.23 9.20 5.63
N PRO A 14 -3.30 10.55 5.56
CA PRO A 14 -2.37 11.38 4.79
C PRO A 14 -0.86 11.13 4.98
N GLN A 15 -0.43 10.40 6.01
CA GLN A 15 0.99 10.08 6.24
C GLN A 15 1.22 8.59 6.51
N TRP A 16 0.19 7.74 6.36
CA TRP A 16 0.30 6.32 6.68
C TRP A 16 -0.25 5.44 5.58
N VAL A 17 0.61 4.56 5.09
CA VAL A 17 0.28 3.49 4.14
C VAL A 17 0.26 2.16 4.90
N LEU A 18 -0.84 1.44 4.82
CA LEU A 18 -0.96 0.07 5.29
C LEU A 18 -0.50 -0.88 4.19
N SER A 19 0.35 -1.86 4.52
CA SER A 19 0.77 -2.91 3.59
C SER A 19 0.95 -4.23 4.34
N ALA A 20 1.31 -5.29 3.63
CA ALA A 20 1.65 -6.58 4.23
C ALA A 20 3.03 -6.49 4.90
N ALA A 21 3.22 -7.17 6.03
CA ALA A 21 4.50 -7.16 6.75
C ALA A 21 5.61 -7.85 5.96
N HIS A 22 5.29 -8.85 5.13
CA HIS A 22 6.28 -9.50 4.25
C HIS A 22 6.83 -8.57 3.16
N CYS A 23 6.18 -7.44 2.89
CA CYS A 23 6.64 -6.40 1.97
C CYS A 23 7.66 -5.43 2.61
N PHE A 24 8.18 -5.74 3.79
CA PHE A 24 9.12 -4.89 4.50
C PHE A 24 10.40 -4.61 3.69
N GLN A 25 10.84 -3.35 3.71
CA GLN A 25 12.10 -2.86 3.17
C GLN A 25 12.65 -1.79 4.12
N ASN A 26 13.94 -1.46 4.00
CA ASN A 26 14.55 -0.40 4.83
C ASN A 26 14.08 1.01 4.44
N SER A 27 13.66 1.20 3.19
CA SER A 27 13.09 2.43 2.65
C SER A 27 12.16 2.09 1.49
N TYR A 28 11.28 3.03 1.14
CA TYR A 28 10.28 2.84 0.10
C TYR A 28 10.14 4.09 -0.74
N THR A 29 10.06 3.90 -2.06
CA THR A 29 9.45 4.86 -2.99
C THR A 29 8.02 4.40 -3.23
N ILE A 30 7.04 5.24 -2.92
CA ILE A 30 5.61 4.92 -2.98
C ILE A 30 4.93 5.80 -4.03
N GLY A 31 4.34 5.16 -5.04
CA GLY A 31 3.52 5.82 -6.04
C GLY A 31 2.06 5.95 -5.59
N LEU A 32 1.56 7.18 -5.53
CA LEU A 32 0.17 7.51 -5.18
C LEU A 32 -0.53 8.16 -6.38
N GLY A 33 -1.83 7.92 -6.53
CA GLY A 33 -2.63 8.50 -7.61
C GLY A 33 -2.29 7.94 -8.99
N LEU A 34 -1.69 6.75 -9.05
CA LEU A 34 -1.30 6.07 -10.28
C LEU A 34 -2.43 5.23 -10.86
N HIS A 35 -2.49 5.20 -12.20
CA HIS A 35 -3.27 4.21 -12.96
C HIS A 35 -2.33 3.30 -13.76
N SER A 36 -1.45 3.88 -14.58
CA SER A 36 -0.25 3.21 -15.07
C SER A 36 0.92 3.35 -14.07
N LEU A 37 1.91 2.46 -14.15
CA LEU A 37 3.13 2.56 -13.33
C LEU A 37 4.11 3.63 -13.84
N GLU A 38 3.80 4.29 -14.96
CA GLU A 38 4.59 5.38 -15.56
C GLU A 38 4.14 6.72 -14.94
N ALA A 39 4.69 7.05 -13.76
CA ALA A 39 4.26 8.21 -12.97
C ALA A 39 4.38 9.55 -13.73
N ASP A 40 5.39 9.69 -14.60
CA ASP A 40 5.60 10.88 -15.44
C ASP A 40 4.43 11.16 -16.41
N ARG A 41 3.54 10.18 -16.61
CA ARG A 41 2.40 10.27 -17.52
C ARG A 41 1.05 10.41 -16.82
N GLU A 42 1.00 10.44 -15.48
CA GLU A 42 -0.24 10.47 -14.70
C GLU A 42 -0.41 11.81 -13.95
N PRO A 43 -1.21 12.76 -14.49
CA PRO A 43 -1.47 14.02 -13.80
C PRO A 43 -2.07 13.80 -12.42
N GLY A 44 -1.48 14.45 -11.41
CA GLY A 44 -1.92 14.31 -10.01
C GLY A 44 -1.38 13.07 -9.30
N SER A 45 -0.53 12.27 -9.95
CA SER A 45 0.27 11.25 -9.26
C SER A 45 1.42 11.88 -8.48
N GLN A 46 1.89 11.15 -7.46
CA GLN A 46 3.04 11.55 -6.65
C GLN A 46 3.90 10.33 -6.35
N MET A 47 5.21 10.49 -6.49
CA MET A 47 6.21 9.56 -5.95
C MET A 47 6.72 10.14 -4.64
N VAL A 48 6.46 9.44 -3.53
CA VAL A 48 6.81 9.90 -2.18
C VAL A 48 7.72 8.89 -1.49
N GLU A 49 8.63 9.39 -0.68
CA GLU A 49 9.59 8.55 0.05
C GLU A 49 9.07 8.22 1.46
N ALA A 50 9.51 7.07 1.95
CA ALA A 50 9.28 6.65 3.32
C ALA A 50 10.48 5.90 3.87
N SER A 51 11.02 6.38 4.98
CA SER A 51 12.19 5.78 5.65
C SER A 51 11.82 5.02 6.93
N HIS A 52 10.54 5.01 7.30
CA HIS A 52 10.07 4.38 8.54
C HIS A 52 8.86 3.49 8.30
N SER A 53 8.93 2.25 8.79
CA SER A 53 7.81 1.33 8.86
C SER A 53 7.80 0.55 10.17
N VAL A 54 6.63 0.05 10.56
CA VAL A 54 6.43 -0.78 11.73
C VAL A 54 5.60 -2.00 11.37
N GLN A 55 6.23 -3.18 11.40
CA GLN A 55 5.55 -4.46 11.26
C GLN A 55 4.74 -4.76 12.53
N HIS A 56 3.65 -5.53 12.39
CA HIS A 56 2.95 -6.07 13.54
C HIS A 56 3.93 -6.87 14.43
N PRO A 57 3.95 -6.66 15.76
CA PRO A 57 4.94 -7.29 16.65
C PRO A 57 4.91 -8.82 16.65
N GLU A 58 3.78 -9.40 16.26
CA GLU A 58 3.57 -10.85 16.14
C GLU A 58 3.57 -11.35 14.68
N TYR A 59 4.09 -10.56 13.73
CA TYR A 59 4.24 -11.02 12.35
C TYR A 59 5.00 -12.35 12.30
N ASN A 60 4.47 -13.30 11.53
CA ASN A 60 5.04 -14.63 11.31
C ASN A 60 5.15 -15.49 12.59
N ARG A 61 4.34 -15.18 13.61
CA ARG A 61 4.21 -15.94 14.88
C ARG A 61 2.73 -16.16 15.23
N PRO A 62 2.08 -17.24 14.74
CA PRO A 62 2.63 -18.37 13.99
C PRO A 62 2.95 -18.05 12.53
N LEU A 63 3.58 -18.97 11.81
CA LEU A 63 3.99 -18.79 10.41
C LEU A 63 2.85 -18.21 9.56
N LEU A 64 3.13 -17.16 8.78
CA LEU A 64 2.20 -16.37 7.94
C LEU A 64 1.14 -15.55 8.69
N ALA A 65 1.07 -15.59 10.02
CA ALA A 65 0.09 -14.80 10.77
C ALA A 65 0.51 -13.33 10.92
N ASN A 66 -0.48 -12.48 11.19
CA ASN A 66 -0.31 -11.05 11.46
C ASN A 66 0.52 -10.31 10.40
N ASP A 67 0.22 -10.59 9.13
CA ASP A 67 0.93 -10.04 7.97
C ASP A 67 0.46 -8.63 7.62
N LEU A 68 0.71 -7.68 8.52
CA LEU A 68 0.43 -6.26 8.31
C LEU A 68 1.55 -5.37 8.87
N MET A 69 1.79 -4.25 8.20
CA MET A 69 2.67 -3.18 8.66
C MET A 69 2.13 -1.80 8.30
N LEU A 70 2.51 -0.80 9.08
CA LEU A 70 2.27 0.61 8.75
C LEU A 70 3.58 1.24 8.29
N ILE A 71 3.56 1.85 7.11
CA ILE A 71 4.65 2.67 6.58
C ILE A 71 4.29 4.13 6.83
N LYS A 72 5.19 4.88 7.45
CA LYS A 72 5.06 6.32 7.66
C LYS A 72 5.76 7.05 6.53
N LEU A 73 5.00 7.83 5.76
CA LEU A 73 5.56 8.69 4.72
C LEU A 73 6.47 9.76 5.35
N ASP A 74 7.55 10.12 4.68
CA ASP A 74 8.47 11.15 5.19
C ASP A 74 7.74 12.50 5.30
N GLU A 75 6.84 12.79 4.36
CA GLU A 75 5.93 13.94 4.40
C GLU A 75 4.45 13.50 4.26
N SER A 76 3.55 14.28 4.86
CA SER A 76 2.10 14.05 4.67
C SER A 76 1.69 14.47 3.26
N VAL A 77 0.90 13.64 2.58
CA VAL A 77 0.35 13.95 1.27
C VAL A 77 -0.91 14.79 1.39
N SER A 78 -1.07 15.73 0.47
CA SER A 78 -2.33 16.46 0.32
C SER A 78 -3.31 15.62 -0.47
N GLU A 79 -4.52 15.44 0.07
CA GLU A 79 -5.58 14.75 -0.66
C GLU A 79 -5.99 15.51 -1.92
N SER A 80 -6.33 14.76 -2.96
CA SER A 80 -6.72 15.27 -4.27
C SER A 80 -7.84 14.39 -4.85
N ASP A 81 -8.28 14.67 -6.08
CA ASP A 81 -9.25 13.81 -6.76
C ASP A 81 -8.73 12.38 -6.98
N THR A 82 -7.41 12.24 -7.15
CA THR A 82 -6.71 10.98 -7.46
C THR A 82 -6.02 10.34 -6.25
N ILE A 83 -5.76 11.09 -5.17
CA ILE A 83 -5.10 10.61 -3.95
C ILE A 83 -6.02 10.85 -2.76
N ARG A 84 -6.60 9.78 -2.22
CA ARG A 84 -7.44 9.84 -1.00
C ARG A 84 -7.17 8.63 -0.11
N ASN A 85 -7.33 8.83 1.19
CA ASN A 85 -7.29 7.72 2.13
C ASN A 85 -8.62 6.93 2.11
N ILE A 86 -8.59 5.71 2.62
CA ILE A 86 -9.79 4.91 2.86
C ILE A 86 -9.86 4.47 4.32
N SER A 87 -11.08 4.46 4.87
CA SER A 87 -11.33 3.98 6.23
C SER A 87 -11.20 2.47 6.33
N ILE A 88 -10.58 2.00 7.41
CA ILE A 88 -10.49 0.58 7.74
C ILE A 88 -11.84 0.11 8.31
N ALA A 89 -12.31 -1.06 7.86
CA ALA A 89 -13.53 -1.66 8.41
C ALA A 89 -13.37 -1.97 9.90
N SER A 90 -14.36 -1.58 10.70
CA SER A 90 -14.41 -1.86 12.15
C SER A 90 -15.16 -3.16 12.49
N GLN A 91 -15.64 -3.88 11.48
CA GLN A 91 -16.35 -5.15 11.61
C GLN A 91 -15.62 -6.24 10.82
N CYS A 92 -15.64 -7.46 11.34
CA CYS A 92 -15.07 -8.60 10.65
C CYS A 92 -15.83 -8.91 9.34
N PRO A 93 -15.15 -9.50 8.34
CA PRO A 93 -15.80 -9.94 7.11
C PRO A 93 -16.97 -10.89 7.37
N THR A 94 -18.07 -10.70 6.64
CA THR A 94 -19.22 -11.61 6.65
C THR A 94 -19.21 -12.49 5.41
N ALA A 95 -19.40 -13.80 5.58
CA ALA A 95 -19.39 -14.75 4.48
C ALA A 95 -20.49 -14.41 3.45
N GLY A 96 -20.14 -14.48 2.16
CA GLY A 96 -21.06 -14.14 1.07
C GLY A 96 -21.03 -12.68 0.64
N ASN A 97 -20.33 -11.79 1.36
CA ASN A 97 -20.11 -10.42 0.89
C ASN A 97 -19.29 -10.41 -0.40
N SER A 98 -19.73 -9.62 -1.38
CA SER A 98 -18.95 -9.32 -2.57
C SER A 98 -17.97 -8.18 -2.26
N CYS A 99 -16.69 -8.39 -2.54
CA CYS A 99 -15.61 -7.44 -2.30
C CYS A 99 -14.80 -7.22 -3.57
N LEU A 100 -14.12 -6.08 -3.67
CA LEU A 100 -13.23 -5.74 -4.77
C LEU A 100 -11.78 -5.75 -4.30
N VAL A 101 -10.90 -6.33 -5.11
CA VAL A 101 -9.44 -6.29 -4.95
C VAL A 101 -8.83 -5.70 -6.22
N SER A 102 -7.77 -4.92 -6.06
CA SER A 102 -7.07 -4.22 -7.15
C SER A 102 -5.57 -4.27 -6.93
N GLY A 103 -4.80 -4.38 -8.02
CA GLY A 103 -3.35 -4.30 -8.01
C GLY A 103 -2.76 -4.58 -9.39
N TRP A 104 -1.45 -4.39 -9.54
CA TRP A 104 -0.69 -4.63 -10.77
C TRP A 104 0.04 -5.98 -10.73
N GLY A 105 -0.55 -6.99 -10.09
CA GLY A 105 0.01 -8.34 -10.05
C GLY A 105 -0.06 -9.05 -11.41
N LEU A 106 0.53 -10.24 -11.48
CA LEU A 106 0.50 -11.08 -12.68
C LEU A 106 -0.95 -11.36 -13.12
N LEU A 107 -1.15 -11.32 -14.44
CA LEU A 107 -2.43 -11.65 -15.08
C LEU A 107 -2.59 -13.16 -15.23
N ALA A 108 -3.80 -13.62 -15.57
CA ALA A 108 -4.13 -15.05 -15.71
C ALA A 108 -3.30 -15.79 -16.77
N ASN A 109 -2.69 -15.06 -17.71
CA ASN A 109 -1.82 -15.55 -18.77
C ASN A 109 -0.37 -15.08 -18.61
N GLY A 110 0.01 -14.64 -17.42
CA GLY A 110 1.38 -14.27 -17.05
C GLY A 110 2.30 -15.47 -16.88
#